data_AF-A0AAV2NZU5-F1
#
_entry.id   AF-A0AAV2NZU5-F1
#
_cell.length_a   1.000
_cell.length_b   1.000
_cell.length_c   1.000
_cell.angle_alpha   90.00
_cell.angle_beta   90.00
_cell.angle_gamma   90.00
#
_symmetry.space_group_name_H-M   'P 1'
#
loop_
_entity.id
_entity.type
_entity.pdbx_description
1 polymer ?
#
loop_
_entity_poly.entity_id
_entity_poly.type
_entity_poly.pdbx_seq_one_letter_code
_entity_poly.pdbx_strand_id
1 'polypeptide(L)'
;MKNLLLVTCLLTISFAIDPAKVKKFYDGIDICVQELHTPGVPIKLPLNIEEYTSDIVLCSLHKHKLIDEQGLIRKEKLIEYNNYIISDKTKLRQANEIISMCVEQAYQSPGSNYEKTKAFIKCGIRVIDLIDKPQ
;
A
#
# COMPACT_ATOMS: atom_id res chain seq x y z
N MET A 1 21.42 9.43 -52.04
CA MET A 1 20.37 9.23 -51.02
C MET A 1 20.86 8.17 -50.04
N LYS A 2 21.36 8.58 -48.87
CA LYS A 2 21.79 7.68 -47.79
C LYS A 2 20.73 7.76 -46.70
N ASN A 3 19.97 6.69 -46.54
CA ASN A 3 18.90 6.60 -45.56
C ASN A 3 19.48 6.70 -44.15
N LEU A 4 18.96 7.65 -43.37
CA LEU A 4 19.12 7.72 -41.93
C LEU A 4 18.54 6.44 -41.32
N LEU A 5 19.40 5.60 -40.74
CA LEU A 5 19.00 4.64 -39.72
C LEU A 5 18.84 5.41 -38.41
N LEU A 6 17.66 5.98 -38.20
CA LEU A 6 17.22 6.47 -36.90
C LEU A 6 16.95 5.25 -36.01
N VAL A 7 17.96 4.86 -35.24
CA VAL A 7 17.80 3.99 -34.08
C VAL A 7 16.99 4.77 -33.06
N THR A 8 15.66 4.66 -33.14
CA THR A 8 14.75 5.06 -32.06
C THR A 8 15.00 4.11 -30.89
N CYS A 9 15.99 4.47 -30.08
CA CYS A 9 16.15 3.94 -28.74
C CYS A 9 14.88 4.32 -27.99
N LEU A 10 13.93 3.38 -27.93
CA LEU A 10 12.76 3.49 -27.07
C LEU A 10 13.31 3.66 -25.66
N LEU A 11 13.33 4.92 -25.20
CA LEU A 11 13.46 5.27 -23.80
C LEU A 11 12.19 4.78 -23.09
N THR A 12 12.00 3.46 -23.01
CA THR A 12 11.31 2.88 -21.87
C THR A 12 12.19 3.20 -20.70
N ILE A 13 11.96 4.34 -20.08
CA ILE A 13 12.40 4.61 -18.72
C ILE A 13 11.70 3.53 -17.90
N SER A 14 12.34 2.37 -17.81
CA SER A 14 12.00 1.34 -16.84
C SER A 14 12.26 2.00 -15.50
N PHE A 15 11.20 2.54 -14.91
CA PHE A 15 11.20 2.90 -13.51
C PHE A 15 11.49 1.60 -12.77
N ALA A 16 12.77 1.39 -12.45
CA ALA A 16 13.18 0.25 -11.67
C ALA A 16 12.57 0.46 -10.29
N ILE A 17 11.60 -0.38 -9.95
CA ILE A 17 11.13 -0.54 -8.57
C ILE A 17 12.37 -0.76 -7.71
N ASP A 18 12.39 -0.20 -6.51
CA ASP A 18 13.35 -0.59 -5.50
C ASP A 18 12.88 -1.92 -4.87
N PRO A 19 13.44 -3.09 -5.26
CA PRO A 19 12.93 -4.38 -4.79
C PRO A 19 13.10 -4.51 -3.26
N ALA A 20 14.07 -3.79 -2.68
CA ALA A 20 14.25 -3.76 -1.23
C ALA A 20 13.08 -3.06 -0.52
N LYS A 21 12.42 -2.07 -1.15
CA LYS A 21 11.24 -1.41 -0.58
C LYS A 21 10.02 -2.30 -0.63
N VAL A 22 9.80 -3.00 -1.74
CA VAL A 22 8.73 -4.01 -1.86
C VAL A 22 8.95 -5.10 -0.83
N LYS A 23 10.15 -5.67 -0.75
CA LYS A 23 10.48 -6.66 0.28
C LYS A 23 10.21 -6.13 1.68
N LYS A 24 10.64 -4.91 1.99
CA LYS A 24 10.42 -4.29 3.31
C LYS A 24 8.94 -4.11 3.64
N PHE A 25 8.09 -3.85 2.65
CA PHE A 25 6.63 -3.80 2.85
C PHE A 25 6.08 -5.16 3.28
N TYR A 26 6.42 -6.24 2.56
CA TYR A 26 5.96 -7.59 2.91
C TYR A 26 6.58 -8.08 4.22
N ASP A 27 7.86 -7.81 4.48
CA ASP A 27 8.49 -8.08 5.78
C ASP A 27 7.72 -7.39 6.92
N GLY A 28 7.26 -6.16 6.71
CA GLY A 28 6.44 -5.41 7.68
C GLY A 28 5.09 -6.08 7.95
N ILE A 29 4.44 -6.61 6.91
CA ILE A 29 3.22 -7.41 7.03
C ILE A 29 3.50 -8.69 7.82
N ASP A 30 4.55 -9.43 7.49
CA ASP A 30 4.90 -10.69 8.16
C ASP A 30 5.21 -10.46 9.65
N ILE A 31 5.92 -9.38 9.98
CA ILE A 31 6.16 -8.99 11.38
C ILE A 31 4.83 -8.71 12.09
N CYS A 32 3.92 -7.95 11.46
CA CYS A 32 2.62 -7.67 12.05
C CYS A 32 1.77 -8.93 12.23
N VAL A 33 1.82 -9.85 11.29
CA VAL A 33 1.21 -11.19 11.39
C VAL A 33 1.78 -11.96 12.58
N GLN A 34 3.09 -11.91 12.80
CA GLN A 34 3.74 -12.57 13.94
C GLN A 34 3.38 -11.91 15.28
N GLU A 35 3.37 -10.58 15.34
CA GLU A 35 3.03 -9.84 16.57
C GLU A 35 1.56 -9.99 16.95
N LEU A 36 0.66 -10.11 15.97
CA LEU A 36 -0.79 -10.26 16.18
C LEU A 36 -1.24 -11.73 16.20
N HIS A 37 -0.32 -12.70 16.10
CA HIS A 37 -0.67 -14.12 16.01
C HIS A 37 -1.51 -14.54 17.22
N THR A 38 -2.69 -15.09 16.95
CA THR A 38 -3.45 -15.86 17.93
C THR A 38 -3.09 -17.34 17.72
N PRO A 39 -2.64 -18.08 18.76
CA PRO A 39 -2.30 -19.48 18.61
C PRO A 39 -3.45 -20.27 17.97
N GLY A 40 -3.19 -20.91 16.82
CA GLY A 40 -4.14 -21.80 16.14
C GLY A 40 -4.85 -21.25 14.89
N VAL A 41 -4.64 -19.98 14.49
CA VAL A 41 -5.23 -19.44 13.25
C VAL A 41 -4.15 -19.22 12.18
N PRO A 42 -4.09 -20.04 11.12
CA PRO A 42 -3.13 -19.84 10.03
C PRO A 42 -3.54 -18.65 9.16
N ILE A 43 -2.70 -17.63 9.12
CA ILE A 43 -2.91 -16.43 8.32
C ILE A 43 -2.34 -16.69 6.93
N LYS A 44 -3.21 -16.88 5.94
CA LYS A 44 -2.83 -17.03 4.54
C LYS A 44 -3.11 -15.74 3.78
N LEU A 45 -2.12 -15.29 3.01
CA LEU A 45 -2.31 -14.28 1.98
C LEU A 45 -2.90 -14.96 0.72
N PRO A 46 -3.92 -14.37 0.05
CA PRO A 46 -4.57 -13.10 0.37
C PRO A 46 -5.51 -13.22 1.58
N LEU A 47 -5.46 -12.21 2.44
CA LEU A 47 -6.08 -12.18 3.76
C LEU A 47 -7.62 -12.18 3.66
N ASN A 48 -8.26 -13.30 3.98
CA ASN A 48 -9.72 -13.48 3.90
C ASN A 48 -10.42 -13.41 5.27
N ILE A 49 -9.95 -12.57 6.19
CA ILE A 49 -10.66 -12.28 7.45
C ILE A 49 -10.65 -10.77 7.63
N GLU A 50 -11.73 -10.08 7.25
CA GLU A 50 -11.79 -8.60 7.16
C GLU A 50 -11.27 -7.88 8.41
N GLU A 51 -11.53 -8.43 9.59
CA GLU A 51 -11.11 -7.84 10.86
C GLU A 51 -9.63 -8.07 11.16
N TYR A 52 -9.14 -9.29 10.99
CA TYR A 52 -7.72 -9.63 11.16
C TYR A 52 -6.83 -8.91 10.13
N THR A 53 -7.35 -8.74 8.90
CA THR A 53 -6.71 -7.96 7.84
C THR A 53 -6.60 -6.49 8.25
N SER A 54 -7.63 -5.94 8.88
CA SER A 54 -7.64 -4.53 9.28
C SER A 54 -6.58 -4.24 10.35
N ASP A 55 -6.40 -5.12 11.33
CA ASP A 55 -5.40 -4.94 12.39
C ASP A 55 -3.96 -5.17 11.89
N ILE A 56 -3.73 -6.14 10.98
CA ILE A 56 -2.43 -6.30 10.31
C ILE A 56 -2.08 -5.04 9.52
N VAL A 57 -3.01 -4.52 8.73
CA VAL A 57 -2.78 -3.32 7.91
C VAL A 57 -2.54 -2.11 8.81
N LEU A 58 -3.29 -1.95 9.89
CA LEU A 58 -3.08 -0.90 10.88
C LEU A 58 -1.66 -0.97 11.47
N CYS A 59 -1.23 -2.16 11.89
CA CYS A 59 0.12 -2.40 12.39
C CYS A 59 1.19 -2.04 11.35
N SER A 60 1.01 -2.46 10.09
CA SER A 60 1.95 -2.19 9.01
C SER A 60 2.06 -0.68 8.75
N LEU A 61 0.93 0.03 8.65
CA LEU A 61 0.90 1.48 8.49
C LEU A 61 1.65 2.21 9.62
N HIS A 62 1.55 1.73 10.87
CA HIS A 62 2.35 2.26 11.99
C HIS A 62 3.85 2.02 11.81
N LYS A 63 4.28 0.79 11.49
CA LYS A 63 5.70 0.45 11.29
C LYS A 63 6.35 1.24 10.15
N HIS A 64 5.58 1.53 9.10
CA HIS A 64 6.01 2.36 7.98
C HIS A 64 5.85 3.88 8.23
N LYS A 65 5.39 4.27 9.43
CA LYS A 65 5.18 5.68 9.83
C LYS A 65 4.23 6.42 8.88
N LEU A 66 3.18 5.73 8.43
CA LEU A 66 2.15 6.23 7.52
C LEU A 66 0.91 6.73 8.28
N ILE A 67 0.92 6.59 9.59
CA ILE A 67 -0.04 7.18 10.53
C ILE A 67 0.68 8.29 11.29
N ASP A 68 -0.02 9.37 11.61
CA ASP A 68 0.48 10.47 12.43
C ASP A 68 0.30 10.22 13.94
N GLU A 69 0.75 11.17 14.75
CA GLU A 69 0.68 11.05 16.21
C GLU A 69 -0.75 11.12 16.75
N GLN A 70 -1.70 11.62 15.96
CA GLN A 70 -3.11 11.67 16.30
C GLN A 70 -3.84 10.38 15.89
N GLY A 71 -3.14 9.43 15.25
CA GLY A 71 -3.71 8.19 14.78
C GLY A 71 -4.40 8.29 13.43
N LEU A 72 -4.14 9.34 12.63
CA LEU A 72 -4.72 9.58 11.30
C LEU A 72 -3.73 9.26 10.18
N ILE A 73 -4.24 8.96 8.98
CA ILE A 73 -3.42 8.62 7.82
C ILE A 73 -2.69 9.86 7.29
N ARG A 74 -1.37 9.72 7.08
CA ARG A 74 -0.55 10.69 6.36
C ARG A 74 -0.72 10.47 4.85
N LYS A 75 -1.82 10.98 4.28
CA LYS A 75 -2.23 10.76 2.88
C LYS A 75 -1.09 10.94 1.88
N GLU A 76 -0.40 12.08 1.93
CA GLU A 76 0.66 12.44 0.99
C GLU A 76 1.83 11.48 1.09
N LYS A 77 2.20 11.10 2.32
CA LYS A 77 3.28 10.15 2.57
C LYS A 77 2.92 8.73 2.11
N LEU A 78 1.66 8.33 2.25
CA LEU A 78 1.18 7.04 1.74
C LEU A 78 1.18 7.02 0.20
N ILE A 79 0.76 8.10 -0.45
CA ILE A 79 0.86 8.26 -1.91
C ILE A 79 2.32 8.21 -2.37
N GLU A 80 3.22 8.89 -1.66
CA GLU A 80 4.65 8.82 -1.93
C GLU A 80 5.16 7.38 -1.76
N TYR A 81 4.73 6.70 -0.70
CA TYR A 81 5.11 5.33 -0.40
C TYR A 81 4.73 4.36 -1.54
N ASN A 82 3.55 4.54 -2.14
CA ASN A 82 3.11 3.75 -3.29
C ASN A 82 4.03 3.87 -4.50
N ASN A 83 4.65 5.03 -4.74
CA ASN A 83 5.59 5.19 -5.86
C ASN A 83 6.81 4.26 -5.73
N TYR A 84 7.13 3.79 -4.53
CA TYR A 84 8.26 2.88 -4.29
C TYR A 84 7.89 1.40 -4.40
N ILE A 85 6.60 1.05 -4.31
CA ILE A 85 6.13 -0.35 -4.19
C ILE A 85 5.15 -0.77 -5.31
N ILE A 86 4.78 0.16 -6.20
CA ILE A 86 3.94 -0.08 -7.36
C ILE A 86 4.63 0.46 -8.62
N SER A 87 5.12 -0.43 -9.48
CA SER A 87 5.72 -0.07 -10.78
C SER A 87 4.71 0.33 -11.83
N ASP A 88 3.63 -0.43 -11.93
CA ASP A 88 2.65 -0.24 -12.98
C ASP A 88 1.94 1.09 -12.77
N LYS A 89 2.11 2.02 -13.72
CA LYS A 89 1.56 3.38 -13.62
C LYS A 89 0.04 3.40 -13.54
N THR A 90 -0.63 2.44 -14.19
CA THR A 90 -2.09 2.33 -14.15
C THR A 90 -2.54 1.89 -12.76
N LYS A 91 -1.88 0.86 -12.20
CA LYS A 91 -2.13 0.40 -10.82
C LYS A 91 -1.80 1.47 -9.79
N LEU A 92 -0.69 2.19 -9.95
CA LEU A 92 -0.29 3.28 -9.06
C LEU A 92 -1.32 4.40 -9.06
N ARG A 93 -1.79 4.83 -10.24
CA ARG A 93 -2.86 5.83 -10.35
C ARG A 93 -4.12 5.34 -9.64
N GLN A 94 -4.54 4.10 -9.92
CA GLN A 94 -5.71 3.48 -9.28
C GLN A 94 -5.56 3.43 -7.75
N ALA A 95 -4.40 3.05 -7.24
CA ALA A 95 -4.13 3.01 -5.80
C ALA A 95 -4.28 4.40 -5.16
N ASN A 96 -3.72 5.43 -5.78
CA ASN A 96 -3.76 6.80 -5.28
C ASN A 96 -5.17 7.42 -5.33
N GLU A 97 -5.96 7.08 -6.34
CA GLU A 97 -7.38 7.44 -6.43
C GLU A 97 -8.18 6.79 -5.29
N ILE A 98 -7.99 5.48 -5.05
CA ILE A 98 -8.65 4.75 -3.96
C ILE A 98 -8.27 5.37 -2.60
N ILE A 99 -6.98 5.61 -2.36
CA ILE A 99 -6.52 6.21 -1.10
C ILE A 99 -7.16 7.57 -0.87
N SER A 100 -7.18 8.44 -1.89
CA SER A 100 -7.73 9.78 -1.77
C SER A 100 -9.20 9.74 -1.40
N MET A 101 -9.99 8.94 -2.13
CA MET A 101 -11.41 8.72 -1.85
C MET A 101 -11.63 8.15 -0.44
N CYS A 102 -10.87 7.14 -0.03
CA CYS A 102 -11.04 6.49 1.27
C CYS A 102 -10.67 7.40 2.44
N VAL A 103 -9.64 8.25 2.32
CA VAL A 103 -9.29 9.24 3.35
C VAL A 103 -10.44 10.25 3.52
N GLU A 104 -10.95 10.78 2.41
CA GLU A 104 -12.04 11.75 2.43
C GLU A 104 -13.31 11.17 3.08
N GLN A 105 -13.71 9.96 2.70
CA GLN A 105 -14.86 9.26 3.28
C GLN A 105 -14.65 8.97 4.78
N ALA A 106 -13.47 8.47 5.15
CA ALA A 106 -13.16 8.15 6.55
C ALA A 106 -13.22 9.39 7.44
N TYR A 107 -12.70 10.54 6.97
CA TYR A 107 -12.61 11.74 7.82
C TYR A 107 -13.96 12.44 8.02
N GLN A 108 -14.88 12.26 7.08
CA GLN A 108 -16.28 12.69 7.19
C GLN A 108 -17.11 11.79 8.12
N SER A 109 -16.65 10.58 8.40
CA SER A 109 -17.37 9.66 9.28
C SER A 109 -17.31 10.14 10.74
N PRO A 110 -18.37 9.97 11.54
CA PRO A 110 -18.32 10.25 12.97
C PRO A 110 -17.38 9.27 13.68
N GLY A 111 -16.88 9.65 14.86
CA GLY A 111 -16.05 8.79 15.70
C GLY A 111 -14.65 9.33 15.96
N SER A 112 -13.90 8.54 16.72
CA SER A 112 -12.50 8.76 17.08
C SER A 112 -11.56 8.62 15.88
N ASN A 113 -10.34 9.15 15.99
CA ASN A 113 -9.32 8.99 14.95
C ASN A 113 -8.98 7.51 14.68
N TYR A 114 -9.03 6.66 15.70
CA TYR A 114 -8.86 5.21 15.55
C TYR A 114 -9.94 4.59 14.68
N GLU A 115 -11.22 4.92 14.92
CA GLU A 115 -12.36 4.45 14.13
C GLU A 115 -12.28 4.95 12.68
N LYS A 116 -11.90 6.22 12.48
CA LYS A 116 -11.67 6.79 11.15
C LYS A 116 -10.56 6.04 10.40
N THR A 117 -9.44 5.75 11.05
CA THR A 117 -8.35 5.00 10.43
C THR A 117 -8.76 3.56 10.12
N LYS A 118 -9.54 2.89 10.99
CA LYS A 118 -10.12 1.58 10.66
C LYS A 118 -11.08 1.66 9.46
N ALA A 119 -11.90 2.71 9.37
CA ALA A 119 -12.78 2.93 8.21
C ALA A 119 -11.98 3.13 6.92
N PHE A 120 -10.90 3.92 6.97
CA PHE A 120 -9.96 4.08 5.85
C PHE A 120 -9.39 2.72 5.40
N ILE A 121 -8.90 1.91 6.36
CA ILE A 121 -8.29 0.61 6.06
C ILE A 121 -9.30 -0.30 5.35
N LYS A 122 -10.52 -0.41 5.88
CA LYS A 122 -11.59 -1.21 5.26
C LYS A 122 -11.90 -0.76 3.84
N CYS A 123 -11.98 0.55 3.60
CA CYS A 123 -12.22 1.11 2.27
C CYS A 123 -11.05 0.84 1.30
N GLY A 124 -9.81 0.97 1.78
CA GLY A 124 -8.60 0.96 0.96
C GLY A 124 -7.94 -0.41 0.79
N ILE A 125 -8.45 -1.46 1.44
CA ILE A 125 -7.71 -2.72 1.60
C ILE A 125 -7.32 -3.38 0.27
N ARG A 126 -8.14 -3.21 -0.76
CA ARG A 126 -7.88 -3.67 -2.13
C ARG A 126 -6.64 -3.07 -2.80
N VAL A 127 -6.06 -1.99 -2.23
CA VAL A 127 -4.80 -1.42 -2.72
C VAL A 127 -3.66 -2.43 -2.59
N ILE A 128 -3.73 -3.37 -1.63
CA ILE A 128 -2.71 -4.42 -1.45
C ILE A 128 -2.56 -5.30 -2.70
N ASP A 129 -3.64 -5.53 -3.44
CA ASP A 129 -3.61 -6.32 -4.68
C ASP A 129 -2.92 -5.59 -5.84
N LEU A 130 -2.75 -4.27 -5.71
CA LEU A 130 -2.10 -3.42 -6.69
C LEU A 130 -0.57 -3.34 -6.46
N ILE A 131 -0.09 -3.75 -5.29
CA ILE A 131 1.32 -3.74 -4.92
C ILE A 131 2.07 -4.86 -5.64
N ASP A 132 3.28 -4.54 -6.10
CA ASP A 132 4.16 -5.51 -6.75
C ASP A 132 4.45 -6.67 -5.80
N LYS A 133 4.67 -7.86 -6.35
CA LYS A 133 5.04 -9.03 -5.55
C LYS A 133 6.56 -9.07 -5.40
N PRO A 134 7.09 -9.52 -4.25
CA PRO A 134 8.53 -9.74 -4.11
C PRO A 134 8.96 -10.77 -5.16
N GLN A 135 10.10 -10.53 -5.81
CA GLN A 135 10.74 -11.47 -6.73
C GLN A 135 11.51 -12.54 -5.97
#